data_AF-A0A8T7GVZ1-F1
#
_entry.id   AF-A0A8T7GVZ1-F1
#
_cell.length_a   1.000
_cell.length_b   1.000
_cell.length_c   1.000
_cell.angle_alpha   90.00
_cell.angle_beta   90.00
_cell.angle_gamma   90.00
#
_symmetry.space_group_name_H-M   'P 1'
#
loop_
_entity.id
_entity.type
_entity.pdbx_description
1 polymer ?
#
loop_
_entity_poly.entity_id
_entity_poly.type
_entity_poly.pdbx_seq_one_letter_code
_entity_poly.pdbx_strand_id
1 'polypeptide(L)'
;MSSERPLCAVCGKPIEGEALRCSVCGAPMHRGCVDEEVLTDAVGEPLCPYDAALAALDWLDSVVSQYSSSIPRDKREELAERLRKLAALLEGSE
;
A
#
# COMPACT_ATOMS: atom_id res chain seq x y z
N MET A 1 -28.60 13.83 -14.63
CA MET A 1 -27.30 13.13 -14.62
C MET A 1 -26.93 12.92 -13.15
N SER A 2 -27.09 11.72 -12.62
CA SER A 2 -26.68 11.42 -11.24
C SER A 2 -25.17 11.59 -11.15
N SER A 3 -24.72 12.66 -10.51
CA SER A 3 -23.31 12.83 -10.18
C SER A 3 -23.05 11.99 -8.94
N GLU A 4 -22.82 10.70 -9.12
CA GLU A 4 -22.34 9.85 -8.03
C GLU A 4 -20.99 10.40 -7.57
N ARG A 5 -20.94 10.81 -6.30
CA ARG A 5 -19.71 11.33 -5.70
C ARG A 5 -18.73 10.17 -5.55
N PRO A 6 -17.45 10.35 -5.93
CA PRO A 6 -16.46 9.31 -5.78
C PRO A 6 -16.31 8.92 -4.30
N LEU A 7 -16.18 7.62 -4.04
CA LEU A 7 -15.89 7.09 -2.71
C LEU A 7 -14.38 7.07 -2.49
N CYS A 8 -13.95 7.48 -1.30
CA CYS A 8 -12.54 7.44 -0.91
C CYS A 8 -12.05 5.99 -0.81
N ALA A 9 -10.94 5.67 -1.49
CA ALA A 9 -10.33 4.34 -1.49
C ALA A 9 -9.77 3.91 -0.12
N VAL A 10 -9.66 4.82 0.85
CA VAL A 10 -9.17 4.53 2.20
C VAL A 10 -10.33 4.27 3.18
N CYS A 11 -11.29 5.19 3.25
CA CYS A 11 -12.35 5.14 4.27
C CYS A 11 -13.73 4.74 3.74
N GLY A 12 -13.89 4.56 2.42
CA GLY A 12 -15.14 4.17 1.77
C GLY A 12 -16.23 5.25 1.77
N LYS A 13 -15.98 6.44 2.32
CA LYS A 13 -16.96 7.54 2.39
C LYS A 13 -16.92 8.42 1.13
N PRO A 14 -18.04 9.04 0.75
CA PRO A 14 -18.06 10.01 -0.36
C PRO A 14 -17.09 11.17 -0.14
N ILE A 15 -16.48 11.65 -1.22
CA ILE A 15 -15.64 12.85 -1.21
C ILE A 15 -16.51 14.06 -1.56
N GLU A 16 -16.48 15.06 -0.68
CA GLU A 16 -17.08 16.37 -0.89
C GLU A 16 -15.96 17.38 -1.19
N GLY A 17 -15.80 17.74 -2.47
CA GLY A 17 -14.77 18.70 -2.91
C GLY A 17 -13.59 18.06 -3.65
N GLU A 18 -12.40 18.62 -3.47
CA GLU A 18 -11.19 18.19 -4.18
C GLU A 18 -10.69 16.84 -3.66
N ALA A 19 -10.52 15.88 -4.57
CA ALA A 19 -9.96 14.57 -4.28
C ALA A 19 -8.47 14.55 -4.62
N LEU A 20 -7.67 14.01 -3.70
CA LEU A 20 -6.34 13.48 -4.05
C LEU A 20 -6.52 12.21 -4.87
N ARG A 21 -5.58 11.90 -5.76
CA ARG A 21 -5.64 10.71 -6.62
C ARG A 21 -4.39 9.89 -6.46
N CYS A 22 -4.56 8.57 -6.40
CA CYS A 22 -3.43 7.65 -6.48
C CYS A 22 -2.66 7.91 -7.79
N SER A 23 -1.34 8.06 -7.70
CA SER A 23 -0.47 8.30 -8.84
C SER A 23 -0.42 7.11 -9.82
N VAL A 24 -0.75 5.90 -9.35
CA VAL A 24 -0.74 4.66 -10.14
C VAL A 24 -2.10 4.39 -10.77
N CYS A 25 -3.15 4.16 -9.98
CA CYS A 25 -4.47 3.75 -10.50
C CYS A 25 -5.50 4.89 -10.61
N GLY A 26 -5.18 6.10 -10.15
CA GLY A 26 -6.10 7.25 -10.17
C GLY A 26 -7.23 7.20 -9.14
N ALA A 27 -7.22 6.21 -8.24
CA ALA A 27 -8.23 6.05 -7.20
C ALA A 27 -8.37 7.30 -6.32
N PRO A 28 -9.59 7.78 -6.07
CA PRO A 28 -9.83 9.03 -5.36
C PRO A 28 -9.70 8.83 -3.84
N MET A 29 -9.09 9.81 -3.15
CA MET A 29 -8.83 9.78 -1.72
C MET A 29 -9.05 11.15 -1.09
N HIS A 30 -9.51 11.20 0.16
CA HIS A 30 -9.47 12.42 0.96
C HIS A 30 -8.04 12.78 1.30
N ARG A 31 -7.68 14.08 1.29
CA ARG A 31 -6.33 14.50 1.70
C ARG A 31 -5.99 14.06 3.12
N GLY A 32 -6.94 14.15 4.06
CA GLY A 32 -6.75 13.70 5.44
C GLY A 32 -6.76 12.19 5.65
N CYS A 33 -7.03 11.38 4.61
CA CYS A 33 -6.92 9.92 4.69
C CYS A 33 -5.57 9.40 4.18
N VAL A 34 -4.76 10.25 3.55
CA VAL A 34 -3.43 9.88 3.07
C VAL A 34 -2.45 10.17 4.21
N ASP A 35 -1.90 9.10 4.79
CA ASP A 35 -0.72 9.20 5.65
C ASP A 35 0.51 9.31 4.76
N GLU A 36 1.18 10.47 4.75
CA GLU A 36 2.31 10.74 3.85
C GLU A 36 3.51 9.81 4.10
N GLU A 37 3.64 9.20 5.28
CA GLU A 37 4.74 8.27 5.59
C GLU A 37 4.50 6.86 5.05
N VAL A 38 3.25 6.48 4.81
CA VAL A 38 2.86 5.09 4.50
C VAL A 38 2.19 4.98 3.13
N LEU A 39 1.46 6.02 2.71
CA LEU A 39 0.64 6.06 1.50
C LEU A 39 1.22 7.01 0.45
N THR A 40 2.54 7.03 0.33
CA THR A 40 3.26 7.70 -0.76
C THR A 40 4.32 6.78 -1.36
N ASP A 41 4.70 7.06 -2.60
CA ASP A 41 5.84 6.40 -3.23
C ASP A 41 7.19 7.02 -2.79
N ALA A 42 8.29 6.52 -3.35
CA ALA A 42 9.63 6.97 -3.01
C ALA A 42 9.92 8.45 -3.37
N VAL A 43 9.09 9.08 -4.20
CA VAL A 43 9.22 10.51 -4.58
C VAL A 43 8.14 11.38 -3.91
N GLY A 44 7.32 10.82 -3.03
CA GLY A 44 6.29 11.53 -2.27
C GLY A 44 4.94 11.64 -2.99
N GLU A 45 4.73 10.91 -4.08
CA GLU A 45 3.45 10.91 -4.77
C GLU A 45 2.43 10.02 -4.04
N PRO A 46 1.17 10.46 -3.91
CA PRO A 46 0.14 9.76 -3.14
C PRO A 46 -0.23 8.40 -3.76
N LEU A 47 -0.34 7.37 -2.92
CA LEU A 47 -0.78 6.03 -3.29
C LEU A 47 -2.03 5.62 -2.53
N CYS A 48 -2.90 4.83 -3.16
CA CYS A 48 -3.98 4.16 -2.43
C CYS A 48 -3.40 2.99 -1.60
N PRO A 49 -4.13 2.48 -0.58
CA PRO A 49 -3.62 1.40 0.27
C PRO A 49 -3.19 0.14 -0.50
N TYR A 50 -3.89 -0.17 -1.59
CA TYR A 50 -3.55 -1.30 -2.46
C TYR A 50 -2.22 -1.09 -3.19
N ASP A 51 -2.07 0.03 -3.90
CA ASP A 51 -0.84 0.32 -4.66
C ASP A 51 0.35 0.57 -3.74
N ALA A 52 0.13 1.14 -2.55
CA ALA A 52 1.17 1.28 -1.53
C ALA A 52 1.67 -0.09 -1.04
N ALA A 53 0.76 -1.05 -0.81
CA ALA A 53 1.15 -2.40 -0.43
C ALA A 53 1.92 -3.12 -1.55
N LEU A 54 1.52 -2.95 -2.81
CA LEU A 54 2.27 -3.48 -3.95
C LEU A 54 3.67 -2.87 -4.05
N ALA A 55 3.78 -1.54 -3.95
CA ALA A 55 5.07 -0.85 -3.96
C ALA A 55 6.00 -1.34 -2.84
N ALA A 56 5.46 -1.60 -1.64
CA ALA A 56 6.21 -2.16 -0.52
C ALA A 56 6.70 -3.60 -0.81
N LEU A 57 5.89 -4.42 -1.48
CA LEU A 57 6.29 -5.77 -1.89
C LEU A 57 7.36 -5.75 -2.99
N ASP A 58 7.26 -4.86 -3.97
CA ASP A 58 8.27 -4.69 -5.02
C ASP A 58 9.61 -4.23 -4.44
N TRP A 59 9.57 -3.33 -3.45
CA TRP A 59 10.76 -2.92 -2.71
C TRP A 59 11.38 -4.09 -1.94
N LEU A 60 10.55 -4.88 -1.25
CA LEU A 60 11.02 -6.05 -0.52
C LEU A 60 11.63 -7.10 -1.45
N ASP A 61 11.00 -7.37 -2.60
CA ASP A 61 11.53 -8.28 -3.62
C ASP A 61 12.91 -7.82 -4.09
N SER A 62 13.06 -6.52 -4.38
CA SER A 62 14.33 -5.92 -4.76
C SER A 62 15.40 -6.11 -3.68
N VAL A 63 15.06 -5.89 -2.41
CA VAL A 63 15.98 -6.09 -1.28
C VAL A 63 16.40 -7.55 -1.14
N VAL A 64 15.45 -8.48 -1.16
CA VAL A 64 15.74 -9.91 -0.99
C VAL A 64 16.53 -10.43 -2.19
N SER A 65 16.15 -10.06 -3.41
CA SER A 65 16.82 -10.52 -4.63
C SER A 65 18.27 -10.03 -4.72
N GLN A 66 18.54 -8.76 -4.40
CA GLN A 66 19.88 -8.18 -4.52
C GLN A 66 20.78 -8.45 -3.32
N TYR A 67 20.21 -8.50 -2.11
CA TYR A 67 20.98 -8.54 -0.87
C TYR A 67 20.77 -9.83 -0.06
N SER A 68 20.12 -10.85 -0.60
CA SER A 68 19.87 -12.13 0.10
C SER A 68 21.12 -12.65 0.79
N SER A 69 22.27 -12.68 0.12
CA SER A 69 23.57 -13.13 0.65
C SER A 69 24.01 -12.42 1.93
N SER A 70 23.58 -11.17 2.14
CA SER A 70 23.89 -10.35 3.31
C SER A 70 22.92 -10.57 4.48
N ILE A 71 21.83 -11.32 4.28
CA ILE A 71 20.84 -11.64 5.31
C ILE A 71 21.20 -12.99 5.94
N PRO A 72 21.50 -13.04 7.25
CA PRO A 72 21.75 -14.28 7.98
C PRO A 72 20.58 -15.26 7.89
N ARG A 73 20.87 -16.57 7.92
CA ARG A 73 19.85 -17.61 7.70
C ARG A 73 18.69 -17.53 8.70
N ASP A 74 18.98 -17.33 9.99
CA ASP A 74 17.98 -17.16 11.05
C ASP A 74 17.08 -15.94 10.80
N LYS A 75 17.64 -14.84 10.28
CA LYS A 75 16.87 -13.65 9.89
C LYS A 75 16.03 -13.85 8.64
N ARG A 76 16.47 -14.69 7.70
CA ARG A 76 15.63 -15.09 6.55
C ARG A 76 14.43 -15.91 7.00
N GLU A 77 14.60 -16.79 7.98
CA GLU A 77 13.52 -17.60 8.55
C GLU A 77 12.49 -16.70 9.27
N GLU A 78 12.95 -15.73 10.07
CA GLU A 78 12.10 -14.71 10.70
C GLU A 78 11.32 -13.87 9.68
N LEU A 79 11.98 -13.40 8.61
CA LEU A 79 11.34 -12.62 7.54
C LEU A 79 10.25 -13.43 6.84
N ALA A 80 10.54 -14.70 6.51
CA ALA A 80 9.56 -15.59 5.88
C ALA A 80 8.35 -15.85 6.79
N GLU A 81 8.54 -16.01 8.10
CA GLU A 81 7.44 -16.16 9.06
C GLU A 81 6.55 -14.91 9.10
N ARG A 82 7.16 -13.71 9.13
CA ARG A 82 6.40 -12.45 9.11
C ARG A 82 5.58 -12.30 7.84
N LEU A 83 6.13 -12.66 6.68
CA LEU A 83 5.40 -12.64 5.40
C LEU A 83 4.22 -13.61 5.39
N ARG A 84 4.39 -14.82 5.92
CA ARG A 84 3.27 -15.77 6.05
C ARG A 84 2.16 -15.24 6.95
N LYS A 85 2.50 -14.57 8.05
CA LYS A 85 1.51 -13.92 8.94
C LYS A 85 0.76 -12.80 8.22
N LEU A 86 1.46 -11.99 7.42
CA LEU A 86 0.83 -10.96 6.59
C LEU A 86 -0.11 -11.57 5.54
N ALA A 87 0.32 -12.63 4.85
CA ALA A 87 -0.53 -13.34 3.90
C ALA A 87 -1.81 -13.88 4.56
N ALA A 88 -1.67 -14.50 5.75
CA ALA A 88 -2.82 -15.00 6.50
C ALA A 88 -3.81 -13.89 6.92
N LEU A 89 -3.33 -12.67 7.22
CA LEU A 89 -4.21 -11.52 7.49
C LEU A 89 -5.00 -11.10 6.24
N LEU A 90 -4.36 -11.13 5.07
CA LEU A 90 -5.02 -10.80 3.80
C LEU A 90 -6.05 -11.87 3.40
N GLU A 91 -5.74 -13.14 3.62
CA GLU A 91 -6.63 -14.27 3.34
C GLU A 91 -7.80 -14.37 4.34
N GLY A 92 -7.60 -13.95 5.60
CA GLY A 92 -8.59 -14.04 6.69
C GLY A 92 -9.49 -12.81 6.85
N SER A 93 -9.48 -11.89 5.90
CA SER A 93 -10.34 -10.71 5.89
C SER A 93 -11.68 -11.02 5.20
N GLU A 94 -12.53 -11.82 5.86
CA GLU A 94 -13.96 -12.00 5.53
C GLU A 94 -14.87 -11.31 6.55
#